data_AF-A0A6L8GJJ1-F1
#
_entry.id   AF-A0A6L8GJJ1-F1
#
_cell.length_a   1.000
_cell.length_b   1.000
_cell.length_c   1.000
_cell.angle_alpha   90.00
_cell.angle_beta   90.00
_cell.angle_gamma   90.00
#
_symmetry.space_group_name_H-M   'P 1'
#
loop_
_entity.id
_entity.type
_entity.pdbx_description
1 polymer ?
#
loop_
_entity_poly.entity_id
_entity_poly.type
_entity_poly.pdbx_seq_one_letter_code
_entity_poly.pdbx_strand_id
1 'polypeptide(L)'
;CAGDATALLEDWALALLEGEATAPGPRSRHCLEQVAADVAPRLDACPAQEQQSLLRGLAGGRIPPGPAGAPTRGRLDVLPTGRNFYSIDLRGLPTETAWDLGRRAAELLAEHHEQQQGEPLRHLAMSVWGTATMRNGGDEIAQALALMGVRPVWDGQQRRVVDLEVIPLAQLDRPRVDVTLRISGFFRDAFPNLVDLIHRAGLLLQQTTGETLGRIYGSAPGAYGAGLQGLMDSGAWENTTDLATAFLNWSQWRYSSNATGTLRVQQDRDGLCARLRQVDGVLHNQDNREHDLLDSDDYYQFQGGLAATVTHLRGQAPALWFGDHARPQRPRIHRLARELDKVIRSRLLNPRWLEGMRRHGYRGGFEMSASLNYLFAYDASTGAVPDWAYGAIAQQWILEPGSQAALNRSNPWALQEMGERLLEAHRRGLWQDANGEQIQALEALVRQVDADLE
;
A
#
# COMPACT_ATOMS: atom_id res chain seq x y z
N CYS A 1 -0.59 -21.34 -14.96
CA CYS A 1 0.82 -21.22 -15.40
C CYS A 1 1.16 -19.88 -16.07
N ALA A 2 0.77 -18.73 -15.50
CA ALA A 2 1.20 -17.41 -16.03
C ALA A 2 2.54 -16.92 -15.43
N GLY A 3 2.98 -17.49 -14.30
CA GLY A 3 4.26 -17.16 -13.65
C GLY A 3 5.48 -17.60 -14.47
N ASP A 4 5.38 -18.74 -15.16
CA ASP A 4 6.47 -19.32 -15.96
C ASP A 4 6.90 -18.38 -17.11
N ALA A 5 5.94 -17.79 -17.81
CA ALA A 5 6.24 -16.88 -18.92
C ALA A 5 6.89 -15.56 -18.47
N THR A 6 6.54 -15.05 -17.29
CA THR A 6 7.14 -13.79 -16.79
C THR A 6 8.59 -14.03 -16.36
N ALA A 7 8.85 -15.11 -15.63
CA ALA A 7 10.21 -15.49 -15.24
C ALA A 7 11.11 -15.71 -16.46
N LEU A 8 10.62 -16.43 -17.48
CA LEU A 8 11.35 -16.62 -18.74
C LEU A 8 11.65 -15.30 -19.46
N LEU A 9 10.72 -14.35 -19.46
CA LEU A 9 10.94 -13.02 -20.05
C LEU A 9 11.94 -12.19 -19.25
N GLU A 10 11.95 -12.31 -17.92
CA GLU A 10 12.94 -11.66 -17.05
C GLU A 10 14.33 -12.22 -17.28
N ASP A 11 14.47 -13.55 -17.33
CA ASP A 11 15.76 -14.20 -17.57
C ASP A 11 16.29 -13.87 -18.97
N TRP A 12 15.41 -13.82 -19.98
CA TRP A 12 15.81 -13.37 -21.31
C TRP A 12 16.18 -11.88 -21.34
N ALA A 13 15.49 -11.03 -20.59
CA ALA A 13 15.85 -9.62 -20.48
C ALA A 13 17.22 -9.43 -19.80
N LEU A 14 17.54 -10.23 -18.79
CA LEU A 14 18.86 -10.25 -18.15
C LEU A 14 19.95 -10.68 -19.15
N ALA A 15 19.73 -11.76 -19.89
CA ALA A 15 20.67 -12.21 -20.94
C ALA A 15 20.90 -11.14 -22.03
N LEU A 16 19.87 -10.36 -22.37
CA LEU A 16 20.01 -9.22 -23.30
C LEU A 16 20.86 -8.08 -22.70
N LEU A 17 20.72 -7.81 -21.40
CA LEU A 17 21.48 -6.76 -20.70
C LEU A 17 22.94 -7.18 -20.47
N GLU A 18 23.20 -8.46 -20.24
CA GLU A 18 24.54 -9.03 -20.05
C GLU A 18 25.29 -9.27 -21.38
N GLY A 19 24.61 -9.08 -22.52
CA GLY A 19 25.17 -9.29 -23.85
C GLY A 19 25.25 -10.75 -24.27
N GLU A 20 24.60 -11.65 -23.52
CA GLU A 20 24.51 -13.09 -23.80
C GLU A 20 23.46 -13.41 -24.88
N ALA A 21 22.55 -12.48 -25.16
CA ALA A 21 21.53 -12.60 -26.20
C ALA A 21 21.47 -11.36 -27.12
N THR A 22 20.97 -11.55 -28.33
CA THR A 22 20.74 -10.46 -29.30
C THR A 22 19.31 -9.93 -29.25
N ALA A 23 19.16 -8.61 -29.35
CA ALA A 23 17.84 -7.97 -29.40
C ALA A 23 16.95 -8.58 -30.51
N PRO A 24 15.71 -9.02 -30.19
CA PRO A 24 14.84 -9.69 -31.16
C PRO A 24 14.31 -8.76 -32.26
N GLY A 25 14.42 -7.44 -32.10
CA GLY A 25 13.94 -6.48 -33.08
C GLY A 25 14.37 -5.04 -32.78
N PRO A 26 14.02 -4.08 -33.66
CA PRO A 26 14.49 -2.69 -33.59
C PRO A 26 14.01 -1.96 -32.33
N ARG A 27 12.80 -2.25 -31.83
CA ARG A 27 12.28 -1.64 -30.59
C ARG A 27 13.05 -2.11 -29.36
N SER A 28 13.36 -3.41 -29.27
CA SER A 28 14.16 -3.95 -28.17
C SER A 28 15.59 -3.42 -28.23
N ARG A 29 16.17 -3.30 -29.41
CA ARG A 29 17.51 -2.69 -29.60
C ARG A 29 17.53 -1.24 -29.10
N HIS A 30 16.55 -0.43 -29.51
CA HIS A 30 16.45 0.95 -29.04
C HIS A 30 16.32 1.05 -27.51
N CYS A 31 15.52 0.15 -26.89
CA CYS A 31 15.40 0.09 -25.44
C CYS A 31 16.74 -0.23 -24.76
N LEU A 32 17.49 -1.23 -25.27
CA LEU A 32 18.81 -1.59 -24.73
C LEU A 32 19.83 -0.45 -24.90
N GLU A 33 19.80 0.25 -26.03
CA GLU A 33 20.63 1.44 -26.27
C GLU A 33 20.31 2.55 -25.25
N GLN A 34 19.02 2.79 -24.95
CA GLN A 34 18.61 3.74 -23.91
C GLN A 34 19.05 3.31 -22.51
N VAL A 35 18.96 2.01 -22.19
CA VAL A 35 19.42 1.48 -20.90
C VAL A 35 20.92 1.71 -20.75
N ALA A 36 21.72 1.37 -21.76
CA ALA A 36 23.17 1.52 -21.73
C ALA A 36 23.60 3.00 -21.70
N ALA A 37 22.90 3.89 -22.42
CA ALA A 37 23.27 5.29 -22.56
C ALA A 37 22.80 6.18 -21.39
N ASP A 38 21.70 5.85 -20.72
CA ASP A 38 21.08 6.72 -19.71
C ASP A 38 20.83 6.02 -18.36
N VAL A 39 20.21 4.84 -18.36
CA VAL A 39 19.74 4.20 -17.11
C VAL A 39 20.90 3.58 -16.32
N ALA A 40 21.71 2.72 -16.95
CA ALA A 40 22.79 2.00 -16.28
C ALA A 40 23.85 2.96 -15.69
N PRO A 41 24.35 3.98 -16.42
CA PRO A 41 25.32 4.92 -15.85
C PRO A 41 24.80 5.68 -14.61
N ARG A 42 23.51 5.98 -14.57
CA ARG A 42 22.89 6.63 -13.39
C ARG A 42 22.79 5.69 -12.19
N LEU A 43 22.48 4.41 -12.42
CA LEU A 43 22.41 3.40 -11.36
C LEU A 43 23.82 3.08 -10.83
N ASP A 44 24.79 2.90 -11.71
CA ASP A 44 26.17 2.57 -11.34
C ASP A 44 26.85 3.71 -10.54
N ALA A 45 26.40 4.96 -10.75
CA ALA A 45 26.87 6.11 -9.99
C ALA A 45 26.34 6.17 -8.55
N CYS A 46 25.23 5.48 -8.23
CA CYS A 46 24.55 5.57 -6.94
C CYS A 46 25.45 5.26 -5.73
N PRO A 47 26.18 4.13 -5.65
CA PRO A 47 26.92 3.77 -4.44
C PRO A 47 28.02 4.78 -4.11
N ALA A 48 28.79 5.20 -5.11
CA ALA A 48 29.86 6.19 -4.92
C ALA A 48 29.29 7.55 -4.52
N GLN A 49 28.16 7.96 -5.12
CA GLN A 49 27.52 9.23 -4.81
C GLN A 49 26.88 9.25 -3.42
N GLU A 50 26.25 8.17 -2.98
CA GLU A 50 25.72 8.03 -1.62
C GLU A 50 26.82 8.18 -0.57
N GLN A 51 27.95 7.48 -0.76
CA GLN A 51 29.10 7.58 0.15
C GLN A 51 29.67 9.00 0.19
N GLN A 52 29.91 9.60 -0.98
CA GLN A 52 30.45 10.97 -1.07
C GLN A 52 29.52 12.00 -0.43
N SER A 53 28.21 11.89 -0.67
CA SER A 53 27.23 12.80 -0.07
C SER A 53 27.14 12.62 1.44
N LEU A 54 27.23 11.39 1.97
CA LEU A 54 27.29 11.17 3.40
C LEU A 54 28.52 11.87 4.02
N LEU A 55 29.71 11.65 3.47
CA LEU A 55 30.95 12.28 3.95
C LEU A 55 30.89 13.81 3.86
N ARG A 56 30.35 14.33 2.75
CA ARG A 56 30.15 15.78 2.56
C ARG A 56 29.20 16.35 3.59
N GLY A 57 28.12 15.65 3.92
CA GLY A 57 27.13 16.08 4.91
C GLY A 57 27.73 16.11 6.31
N LEU A 58 28.49 15.08 6.68
CA LEU A 58 29.23 15.03 7.95
C LEU A 58 30.27 16.16 8.07
N ALA A 59 30.85 16.60 6.96
CA ALA A 59 31.74 17.76 6.90
C ALA A 59 31.00 19.12 6.92
N GLY A 60 29.68 19.15 7.13
CA GLY A 60 28.87 20.38 7.10
C GLY A 60 28.67 20.96 5.69
N GLY A 61 28.98 20.18 4.65
CA GLY A 61 28.86 20.59 3.26
C GLY A 61 27.43 20.49 2.72
N ARG A 62 27.08 21.37 1.77
CA ARG A 62 25.78 21.34 1.08
C ARG A 62 25.62 20.08 0.22
N ILE A 63 24.59 19.29 0.46
CA ILE A 63 24.20 18.16 -0.39
C ILE A 63 23.36 18.64 -1.58
N PRO A 64 23.66 18.24 -2.83
CA PRO A 64 22.85 18.60 -3.99
C PRO A 64 21.39 18.12 -3.83
N PRO A 65 20.40 18.97 -4.12
CA PRO A 65 19.00 18.54 -4.11
C PRO A 65 18.66 17.72 -5.36
N GLY A 66 17.60 16.90 -5.27
CA GLY A 66 17.06 16.14 -6.40
C GLY A 66 15.60 15.74 -6.19
N PRO A 67 14.84 15.38 -7.23
CA PRO A 67 13.47 14.93 -7.05
C PRO A 67 13.41 13.53 -6.40
N ALA A 68 12.38 13.30 -5.59
CA ALA A 68 11.98 11.98 -5.10
C ALA A 68 10.93 11.35 -6.02
N GLY A 69 10.83 10.02 -6.00
CA GLY A 69 9.87 9.27 -6.78
C GLY A 69 10.26 7.79 -6.91
N ALA A 70 9.46 7.04 -7.66
CA ALA A 70 9.73 5.64 -7.98
C ALA A 70 10.35 5.54 -9.39
N PRO A 71 11.62 5.11 -9.55
CA PRO A 71 12.22 4.87 -10.86
C PRO A 71 11.36 3.92 -11.70
N THR A 72 10.76 2.91 -11.06
CA THR A 72 9.88 1.91 -11.71
C THR A 72 8.59 2.50 -12.27
N ARG A 73 8.22 3.71 -11.84
CA ARG A 73 7.08 4.50 -12.37
C ARG A 73 7.51 5.50 -13.45
N GLY A 74 8.66 5.28 -14.08
CA GLY A 74 9.17 6.09 -15.20
C GLY A 74 9.90 7.37 -14.78
N ARG A 75 10.22 7.53 -13.49
CA ARG A 75 10.91 8.71 -12.95
C ARG A 75 12.42 8.52 -12.88
N LEU A 76 13.07 8.42 -14.04
CA LEU A 76 14.54 8.27 -14.11
C LEU A 76 15.32 9.50 -13.60
N ASP A 77 14.65 10.65 -13.51
CA ASP A 77 15.17 11.90 -12.93
C ASP A 77 15.53 11.80 -11.44
N VAL A 78 15.01 10.77 -10.75
CA VAL A 78 15.33 10.47 -9.34
C VAL A 78 16.66 9.73 -9.18
N LEU A 79 17.29 9.32 -10.29
CA LEU A 79 18.64 8.78 -10.31
C LEU A 79 19.65 9.82 -10.83
N PRO A 80 20.91 9.81 -10.33
CA PRO A 80 21.44 8.95 -9.26
C PRO A 80 20.91 9.31 -7.86
N THR A 81 21.09 8.40 -6.91
CA THR A 81 20.81 8.60 -5.48
C THR A 81 21.93 9.43 -4.81
N GLY A 82 21.95 9.51 -3.48
CA GLY A 82 22.90 10.37 -2.75
C GLY A 82 22.61 11.86 -2.90
N ARG A 83 21.33 12.24 -3.02
CA ARG A 83 20.86 13.64 -3.11
C ARG A 83 19.91 13.96 -1.95
N ASN A 84 19.86 15.23 -1.57
CA ASN A 84 18.87 15.72 -0.60
C ASN A 84 17.52 15.88 -1.31
N PHE A 85 16.70 14.85 -1.29
CA PHE A 85 15.54 14.80 -2.16
C PHE A 85 14.44 15.81 -1.75
N TYR A 86 13.68 16.29 -2.73
CA TYR A 86 12.45 17.06 -2.55
C TYR A 86 11.29 16.35 -3.27
N SER A 87 10.05 16.69 -2.91
CA SER A 87 8.86 16.07 -3.49
C SER A 87 8.33 16.87 -4.69
N ILE A 88 7.13 17.46 -4.56
CA ILE A 88 6.36 18.06 -5.65
C ILE A 88 5.74 19.39 -5.21
N ASP A 89 5.42 20.27 -6.16
CA ASP A 89 4.66 21.50 -5.87
C ASP A 89 3.22 21.13 -5.50
N LEU A 90 2.89 21.32 -4.23
CA LEU A 90 1.60 20.96 -3.65
C LEU A 90 0.41 21.66 -4.34
N ARG A 91 0.63 22.85 -4.93
CA ARG A 91 -0.43 23.66 -5.57
C ARG A 91 -0.92 23.08 -6.90
N GLY A 92 -0.13 22.20 -7.51
CA GLY A 92 -0.47 21.50 -8.75
C GLY A 92 -1.27 20.22 -8.54
N LEU A 93 -1.64 19.89 -7.29
CA LEU A 93 -2.24 18.61 -6.96
C LEU A 93 -3.78 18.69 -6.82
N PRO A 94 -4.51 17.63 -7.24
CA PRO A 94 -4.02 16.52 -8.05
C PRO A 94 -3.60 16.98 -9.45
N THR A 95 -2.57 16.36 -10.02
CA THR A 95 -2.11 16.68 -11.40
C THR A 95 -3.13 16.21 -12.44
N GLU A 96 -3.13 16.79 -13.65
CA GLU A 96 -3.99 16.31 -14.75
C GLU A 96 -3.74 14.84 -15.11
N THR A 97 -2.49 14.38 -14.99
CA THR A 97 -2.12 12.97 -15.21
C THR A 97 -2.68 12.07 -14.12
N ALA A 98 -2.67 12.54 -12.86
CA ALA A 98 -3.29 11.83 -11.75
C ALA A 98 -4.82 11.82 -11.88
N TRP A 99 -5.42 12.89 -12.43
CA TRP A 99 -6.84 12.93 -12.75
C TRP A 99 -7.26 11.87 -13.77
N ASP A 100 -6.53 11.76 -14.88
CA ASP A 100 -6.86 10.73 -15.88
C ASP A 100 -6.76 9.31 -15.28
N LEU A 101 -5.71 9.03 -14.49
CA LEU A 101 -5.57 7.74 -13.81
C LEU A 101 -6.70 7.51 -12.81
N GLY A 102 -6.93 8.47 -11.91
CA GLY A 102 -7.92 8.38 -10.84
C GLY A 102 -9.34 8.22 -11.39
N ARG A 103 -9.68 8.90 -12.48
CA ARG A 103 -10.95 8.73 -13.20
C ARG A 103 -11.11 7.31 -13.74
N ARG A 104 -10.12 6.80 -14.47
CA ARG A 104 -10.14 5.42 -15.01
C ARG A 104 -10.22 4.38 -13.89
N ALA A 105 -9.50 4.60 -12.78
CA ALA A 105 -9.53 3.73 -11.61
C ALA A 105 -10.89 3.77 -10.89
N ALA A 106 -11.55 4.93 -10.82
CA ALA A 106 -12.90 5.07 -10.28
C ALA A 106 -13.95 4.34 -11.13
N GLU A 107 -13.85 4.45 -12.46
CA GLU A 107 -14.69 3.72 -13.42
C GLU A 107 -14.53 2.21 -13.25
N LEU A 108 -13.30 1.70 -13.25
CA LEU A 108 -13.01 0.27 -13.04
C LEU A 108 -13.53 -0.25 -11.70
N LEU A 109 -13.40 0.53 -10.63
CA LEU A 109 -13.90 0.14 -9.31
C LEU A 109 -15.43 0.04 -9.31
N ALA A 110 -16.12 1.05 -9.83
CA ALA A 110 -17.58 1.07 -9.86
C ALA A 110 -18.13 -0.09 -10.70
N GLU A 111 -17.55 -0.30 -11.90
CA GLU A 111 -17.90 -1.40 -12.80
C GLU A 111 -17.67 -2.77 -12.14
N HIS A 112 -16.46 -3.02 -11.62
CA HIS A 112 -16.16 -4.30 -10.98
C HIS A 112 -17.01 -4.55 -9.74
N HIS A 113 -17.35 -3.51 -8.99
CA HIS A 113 -18.23 -3.64 -7.83
C HIS A 113 -19.63 -4.08 -8.26
N GLU A 114 -20.23 -3.38 -9.22
CA GLU A 114 -21.57 -3.70 -9.71
C GLU A 114 -21.63 -5.10 -10.33
N GLN A 115 -20.63 -5.48 -11.13
CA GLN A 115 -20.55 -6.83 -11.71
C GLN A 115 -20.47 -7.95 -10.66
N GLN A 116 -19.81 -7.71 -9.54
CA GLN A 116 -19.55 -8.75 -8.54
C GLN A 116 -20.53 -8.74 -7.36
N GLN A 117 -21.15 -7.60 -7.07
CA GLN A 117 -22.10 -7.45 -5.95
C GLN A 117 -23.55 -7.37 -6.42
N GLY A 118 -23.80 -7.15 -7.72
CA GLY A 118 -25.14 -7.00 -8.29
C GLY A 118 -25.79 -5.63 -7.99
N GLU A 119 -25.12 -4.77 -7.23
CA GLU A 119 -25.59 -3.44 -6.85
C GLU A 119 -24.47 -2.39 -7.06
N PRO A 120 -24.84 -1.16 -7.47
CA PRO A 120 -23.88 -0.09 -7.67
C PRO A 120 -23.23 0.32 -6.34
N LEU A 121 -21.93 0.63 -6.38
CA LEU A 121 -21.19 1.15 -5.23
C LEU A 121 -21.81 2.49 -4.77
N ARG A 122 -22.27 2.59 -3.52
CA ARG A 122 -22.85 3.82 -2.96
C ARG A 122 -21.96 4.44 -1.89
N HIS A 123 -21.29 3.63 -1.10
CA HIS A 123 -20.50 4.06 0.04
C HIS A 123 -19.12 3.38 0.04
N LEU A 124 -18.06 4.18 -0.07
CA LEU A 124 -16.69 3.68 -0.10
C LEU A 124 -15.89 4.26 1.08
N ALA A 125 -15.17 3.41 1.81
CA ALA A 125 -14.08 3.87 2.67
C ALA A 125 -12.74 3.68 1.95
N MET A 126 -11.90 4.71 1.96
CA MET A 126 -10.61 4.69 1.27
C MET A 126 -9.52 5.23 2.19
N SER A 127 -8.39 4.54 2.25
CA SER A 127 -7.21 5.04 2.97
C SER A 127 -6.27 5.79 2.02
N VAL A 128 -5.68 6.88 2.50
CA VAL A 128 -4.85 7.79 1.70
C VAL A 128 -3.55 8.14 2.42
N TRP A 129 -2.43 7.92 1.75
CA TRP A 129 -1.08 8.16 2.28
C TRP A 129 -0.39 9.35 1.63
N GLY A 130 0.32 10.12 2.45
CA GLY A 130 1.07 11.28 1.96
C GLY A 130 2.27 10.88 1.07
N THR A 131 2.95 9.79 1.41
CA THR A 131 4.08 9.25 0.63
C THR A 131 3.66 8.84 -0.78
N ALA A 132 2.54 8.11 -0.93
CA ALA A 132 1.98 7.77 -2.24
C ALA A 132 1.61 9.04 -3.03
N THR A 133 0.93 10.00 -2.37
CA THR A 133 0.55 11.29 -2.97
C THR A 133 1.75 12.06 -3.54
N MET A 134 2.89 12.06 -2.83
CA MET A 134 4.13 12.70 -3.29
C MET A 134 4.72 12.03 -4.55
N ARG A 135 4.60 10.71 -4.68
CA ARG A 135 5.15 9.95 -5.80
C ARG A 135 4.24 10.01 -7.03
N ASN A 136 2.93 10.00 -6.79
CA ASN A 136 1.96 9.77 -7.85
C ASN A 136 1.29 11.04 -8.41
N GLY A 137 1.34 12.15 -7.67
CA GLY A 137 0.72 13.40 -8.08
C GLY A 137 -0.75 13.53 -7.68
N GLY A 138 -1.23 12.73 -6.73
CA GLY A 138 -2.58 12.78 -6.16
C GLY A 138 -3.59 11.81 -6.77
N ASP A 139 -3.17 10.61 -7.17
CA ASP A 139 -4.04 9.60 -7.81
C ASP A 139 -5.26 9.25 -6.93
N GLU A 140 -5.06 9.06 -5.62
CA GLU A 140 -6.11 8.69 -4.67
C GLU A 140 -7.16 9.80 -4.52
N ILE A 141 -6.71 11.06 -4.47
CA ILE A 141 -7.58 12.23 -4.36
C ILE A 141 -8.36 12.44 -5.66
N ALA A 142 -7.69 12.27 -6.80
CA ALA A 142 -8.37 12.26 -8.11
C ALA A 142 -9.43 11.15 -8.19
N GLN A 143 -9.12 9.93 -7.73
CA GLN A 143 -10.07 8.82 -7.71
C GLN A 143 -11.27 9.11 -6.82
N ALA A 144 -11.05 9.66 -5.62
CA ALA A 144 -12.13 10.06 -4.72
C ALA A 144 -13.04 11.12 -5.34
N LEU A 145 -12.47 12.16 -5.96
CA LEU A 145 -13.23 13.21 -6.66
C LEU A 145 -14.03 12.63 -7.84
N ALA A 146 -13.41 11.75 -8.64
CA ALA A 146 -14.09 11.09 -9.75
C ALA A 146 -15.26 10.22 -9.26
N LEU A 147 -15.08 9.44 -8.19
CA LEU A 147 -16.15 8.65 -7.55
C LEU A 147 -17.32 9.53 -7.07
N MET A 148 -17.03 10.68 -6.46
CA MET A 148 -18.02 11.69 -6.08
C MET A 148 -18.67 12.40 -7.28
N GLY A 149 -18.07 12.30 -8.47
CA GLY A 149 -18.50 12.96 -9.70
C GLY A 149 -18.17 14.46 -9.71
N VAL A 150 -17.00 14.82 -9.18
CA VAL A 150 -16.45 16.19 -9.19
C VAL A 150 -15.11 16.18 -9.92
N ARG A 151 -14.88 17.17 -10.78
CA ARG A 151 -13.67 17.31 -11.58
C ARG A 151 -12.88 18.55 -11.12
N PRO A 152 -11.56 18.44 -10.84
CA PRO A 152 -10.71 19.62 -10.67
C PRO A 152 -10.57 20.41 -11.98
N VAL A 153 -10.44 21.72 -11.86
CA VAL A 153 -10.15 22.64 -12.97
C VAL A 153 -8.74 23.20 -12.77
N TRP A 154 -7.91 23.14 -13.80
CA TRP A 154 -6.53 23.64 -13.76
C TRP A 154 -6.38 24.95 -14.54
N ASP A 155 -5.52 25.84 -14.04
CA ASP A 155 -4.99 26.96 -14.82
C ASP A 155 -4.01 26.43 -15.88
N GLY A 156 -4.28 26.69 -17.16
CA GLY A 156 -3.51 26.15 -18.28
C GLY A 156 -2.03 26.52 -18.27
N GLN A 157 -1.64 27.70 -17.75
CA GLN A 157 -0.23 28.10 -17.73
C GLN A 157 0.53 27.54 -16.52
N GLN A 158 -0.06 27.60 -15.33
CA GLN A 158 0.63 27.21 -14.09
C GLN A 158 0.34 25.78 -13.66
N ARG A 159 -0.60 25.10 -14.34
CA ARG A 159 -1.10 23.75 -14.01
C ARG A 159 -1.53 23.60 -12.56
N ARG A 160 -2.00 24.70 -11.95
CA ARG A 160 -2.52 24.73 -10.58
C ARG A 160 -4.00 24.45 -10.60
N VAL A 161 -4.49 23.73 -9.59
CA VAL A 161 -5.93 23.56 -9.40
C VAL A 161 -6.53 24.89 -8.94
N VAL A 162 -7.46 25.43 -9.71
CA VAL A 162 -8.11 26.73 -9.46
C VAL A 162 -9.58 26.60 -9.09
N ASP A 163 -10.26 25.55 -9.55
CA ASP A 163 -11.69 25.37 -9.28
C ASP A 163 -12.12 23.88 -9.29
N LEU A 164 -13.40 23.63 -9.04
CA LEU A 164 -14.06 22.33 -9.09
C LEU A 164 -15.36 22.42 -9.90
N GLU A 165 -15.63 21.40 -10.70
CA GLU A 165 -16.84 21.29 -11.52
C GLU A 165 -17.61 20.01 -11.16
N VAL A 166 -18.94 20.11 -11.02
CA VAL A 166 -19.79 18.94 -10.82
C VAL A 166 -20.08 18.27 -12.17
N ILE A 167 -19.69 17.01 -12.32
CA ILE A 167 -19.98 16.20 -13.50
C ILE A 167 -21.48 15.82 -13.49
N PRO A 168 -22.27 16.11 -14.53
CA PRO A 168 -23.68 15.71 -14.61
C PRO A 168 -23.85 14.19 -14.57
N LEU A 169 -24.92 13.69 -13.93
CA LEU A 169 -25.17 12.23 -13.82
C LEU A 169 -25.26 11.53 -15.18
N ALA A 170 -25.83 12.20 -16.19
CA ALA A 170 -25.91 11.67 -17.55
C ALA A 170 -24.53 11.46 -18.21
N GLN A 171 -23.50 12.19 -17.78
CA GLN A 171 -22.11 11.98 -18.22
C GLN A 171 -21.38 10.98 -17.32
N LEU A 172 -21.76 10.90 -16.03
CA LEU A 172 -21.14 9.99 -15.07
C LEU A 172 -21.55 8.53 -15.31
N ASP A 173 -22.75 8.30 -15.84
CA ASP A 173 -23.33 6.99 -16.17
C ASP A 173 -23.35 5.98 -15.00
N ARG A 174 -23.40 6.50 -13.77
CA ARG A 174 -23.54 5.75 -12.53
C ARG A 174 -23.96 6.72 -11.41
N PRO A 175 -24.44 6.22 -10.26
CA PRO A 175 -24.61 7.08 -9.09
C PRO A 175 -23.27 7.66 -8.61
N ARG A 176 -23.36 8.81 -7.92
CA ARG A 176 -22.25 9.34 -7.13
C ARG A 176 -21.99 8.41 -5.94
N VAL A 177 -20.72 8.28 -5.58
CA VAL A 177 -20.31 7.48 -4.43
C VAL A 177 -19.99 8.40 -3.26
N ASP A 178 -20.53 8.10 -2.09
CA ASP A 178 -20.15 8.76 -0.86
C ASP A 178 -18.82 8.19 -0.34
N VAL A 179 -17.76 9.01 -0.41
CA VAL A 179 -16.41 8.59 -0.07
C VAL A 179 -16.04 9.04 1.36
N THR A 180 -15.64 8.09 2.20
CA THR A 180 -15.02 8.34 3.50
C THR A 180 -13.52 8.13 3.41
N LEU A 181 -12.75 9.21 3.46
CA LEU A 181 -11.30 9.15 3.44
C LEU A 181 -10.75 8.95 4.86
N ARG A 182 -9.85 7.99 5.01
CA ARG A 182 -8.93 7.88 6.13
C ARG A 182 -7.55 8.38 5.67
N ILE A 183 -7.21 9.62 5.99
CA ILE A 183 -5.90 10.21 5.64
C ILE A 183 -4.85 9.87 6.71
N SER A 184 -3.62 9.54 6.32
CA SER A 184 -2.47 9.41 7.24
C SER A 184 -2.15 10.74 7.95
N GLY A 185 -1.48 10.69 9.11
CA GLY A 185 -1.01 11.90 9.81
C GLY A 185 -0.08 12.74 8.95
N PHE A 186 0.84 12.09 8.22
CA PHE A 186 1.70 12.78 7.26
C PHE A 186 0.92 13.42 6.10
N PHE A 187 -0.16 12.79 5.62
CA PHE A 187 -1.00 13.40 4.59
C PHE A 187 -1.64 14.71 5.08
N ARG A 188 -2.16 14.73 6.31
CA ARG A 188 -2.70 15.95 6.94
C ARG A 188 -1.67 17.08 6.95
N ASP A 189 -0.44 16.77 7.37
CA ASP A 189 0.61 17.77 7.56
C ASP A 189 1.17 18.29 6.24
N ALA A 190 1.34 17.41 5.26
CA ALA A 190 1.94 17.75 3.97
C ALA A 190 0.92 18.28 2.94
N PHE A 191 -0.36 17.93 3.04
CA PHE A 191 -1.37 18.23 2.02
C PHE A 191 -2.66 18.88 2.57
N PRO A 192 -2.58 19.95 3.38
CA PRO A 192 -3.77 20.64 3.87
C PRO A 192 -4.65 21.18 2.71
N ASN A 193 -4.03 21.53 1.58
CA ASN A 193 -4.74 21.96 0.38
C ASN A 193 -5.61 20.86 -0.26
N LEU A 194 -5.21 19.58 -0.16
CA LEU A 194 -6.01 18.47 -0.70
C LEU A 194 -7.15 18.09 0.24
N VAL A 195 -6.96 18.26 1.55
CA VAL A 195 -8.04 18.15 2.54
C VAL A 195 -9.10 19.23 2.27
N ASP A 196 -8.67 20.48 2.04
CA ASP A 196 -9.56 21.57 1.64
C ASP A 196 -10.28 21.26 0.32
N LEU A 197 -9.56 20.77 -0.69
CA LEU A 197 -10.13 20.45 -2.00
C LEU A 197 -11.29 19.45 -1.93
N ILE A 198 -11.11 18.34 -1.19
CA ILE A 198 -12.17 17.34 -1.00
C ILE A 198 -13.33 17.91 -0.18
N HIS A 199 -13.04 18.74 0.84
CA HIS A 199 -14.09 19.41 1.61
C HIS A 199 -14.94 20.33 0.72
N ARG A 200 -14.31 21.17 -0.10
CA ARG A 200 -15.00 22.04 -1.07
C ARG A 200 -15.80 21.26 -2.10
N ALA A 201 -15.29 20.11 -2.57
CA ALA A 201 -16.04 19.24 -3.47
C ALA A 201 -17.34 18.74 -2.83
N GLY A 202 -17.30 18.33 -1.56
CA GLY A 202 -18.50 17.94 -0.81
C GLY A 202 -19.51 19.09 -0.63
N LEU A 203 -19.02 20.31 -0.34
CA LEU A 203 -19.88 21.49 -0.23
C LEU A 203 -20.52 21.87 -1.58
N LEU A 204 -19.74 21.81 -2.67
CA LEU A 204 -20.22 22.10 -4.02
C LEU A 204 -21.33 21.12 -4.44
N LEU A 205 -21.16 19.83 -4.14
CA LEU A 205 -22.19 18.82 -4.36
C LEU A 205 -23.45 19.10 -3.54
N GLN A 206 -23.30 19.41 -2.26
CA GLN A 206 -24.45 19.74 -1.42
C GLN A 206 -25.25 20.94 -1.97
N GLN A 207 -24.56 21.97 -2.48
CA GLN A 207 -25.19 23.14 -3.06
C GLN A 207 -25.84 22.85 -4.42
N THR A 208 -25.20 22.02 -5.25
CA THR A 208 -25.61 21.81 -6.65
C THR A 208 -26.65 20.70 -6.79
N THR A 209 -26.54 19.64 -5.99
CA THR A 209 -27.38 18.43 -6.10
C THR A 209 -28.18 18.12 -4.85
N GLY A 210 -27.89 18.78 -3.71
CA GLY A 210 -28.47 18.46 -2.41
C GLY A 210 -27.82 17.25 -1.72
N GLU A 211 -26.90 16.55 -2.40
CA GLU A 211 -26.25 15.36 -1.86
C GLU A 211 -25.10 15.74 -0.91
N THR A 212 -25.10 15.13 0.28
CA THR A 212 -24.05 15.37 1.27
C THR A 212 -23.02 14.24 1.20
N LEU A 213 -22.03 14.41 0.30
CA LEU A 213 -21.00 13.41 0.04
C LEU A 213 -19.63 13.86 0.55
N GLY A 214 -18.73 12.91 0.79
CA GLY A 214 -17.33 13.16 1.06
C GLY A 214 -17.06 13.56 2.52
N ARG A 215 -16.28 12.75 3.24
CA ARG A 215 -15.79 13.09 4.59
C ARG A 215 -14.36 12.62 4.78
N ILE A 216 -13.63 13.32 5.64
CA ILE A 216 -12.21 13.09 5.86
C ILE A 216 -11.99 12.86 7.35
N TYR A 217 -11.37 11.73 7.68
CA TYR A 217 -11.01 11.30 9.02
C TYR A 217 -9.52 10.94 9.07
N GLY A 218 -8.90 11.04 10.24
CA GLY A 218 -7.49 10.69 10.41
C GLY A 218 -7.08 10.64 11.88
N SER A 219 -5.76 10.62 12.09
CA SER A 219 -5.13 10.64 13.41
C SER A 219 -5.38 11.97 14.14
N ALA A 220 -5.29 12.00 15.46
CA ALA A 220 -5.30 13.24 16.24
C ALA A 220 -4.22 14.22 15.75
N PRO A 221 -4.40 15.55 15.87
CA PRO A 221 -3.33 16.52 15.61
C PRO A 221 -2.05 16.15 16.38
N GLY A 222 -0.92 16.10 15.69
CA GLY A 222 0.37 15.68 16.28
C GLY A 222 0.59 14.16 16.42
N ALA A 223 -0.44 13.34 16.18
CA ALA A 223 -0.32 11.87 16.18
C ALA A 223 -0.22 11.29 14.75
N TYR A 224 0.36 10.09 14.66
CA TYR A 224 0.63 9.34 13.41
C TYR A 224 0.29 7.84 13.61
N GLY A 225 0.07 7.12 12.51
CA GLY A 225 -0.34 5.70 12.55
C GLY A 225 -1.85 5.49 12.73
N ALA A 226 -2.28 4.23 12.77
CA ALA A 226 -3.69 3.82 12.88
C ALA A 226 -4.04 3.05 14.17
N GLY A 227 -3.06 2.83 15.05
CA GLY A 227 -3.27 2.28 16.39
C GLY A 227 -3.29 0.76 16.49
N LEU A 228 -3.02 0.04 15.40
CA LEU A 228 -3.06 -1.43 15.39
C LEU A 228 -1.69 -2.05 15.71
N GLN A 229 -0.58 -1.40 15.35
CA GLN A 229 0.77 -1.96 15.51
C GLN A 229 1.07 -2.42 16.93
N GLY A 230 0.87 -1.56 17.94
CA GLY A 230 1.12 -1.91 19.33
C GLY A 230 0.29 -3.10 19.83
N LEU A 231 -0.92 -3.31 19.29
CA LEU A 231 -1.74 -4.50 19.61
C LEU A 231 -1.17 -5.76 18.95
N MET A 232 -0.73 -5.65 17.69
CA MET A 232 -0.14 -6.78 16.96
C MET A 232 1.19 -7.24 17.57
N ASP A 233 2.03 -6.28 17.95
CA ASP A 233 3.35 -6.55 18.54
C ASP A 233 3.23 -7.14 19.96
N SER A 234 2.29 -6.65 20.76
CA SER A 234 2.08 -7.15 22.14
C SER A 234 1.22 -8.42 22.22
N GLY A 235 0.49 -8.76 21.15
CA GLY A 235 -0.53 -9.82 21.16
C GLY A 235 -1.74 -9.51 22.05
N ALA A 236 -1.86 -8.30 22.59
CA ALA A 236 -2.87 -7.89 23.57
C ALA A 236 -4.25 -7.59 22.93
N TRP A 237 -4.76 -8.54 22.16
CA TRP A 237 -6.08 -8.53 21.53
C TRP A 237 -6.63 -9.94 21.52
N GLU A 238 -7.94 -10.10 21.69
CA GLU A 238 -8.62 -11.41 21.69
C GLU A 238 -9.37 -11.64 20.39
N ASN A 239 -9.98 -10.58 19.84
CA ASN A 239 -10.80 -10.67 18.65
C ASN A 239 -10.75 -9.38 17.81
N THR A 240 -11.31 -9.43 16.61
CA THR A 240 -11.31 -8.31 15.64
C THR A 240 -12.01 -7.04 16.18
N THR A 241 -12.86 -7.14 17.21
CA THR A 241 -13.48 -5.97 17.85
C THR A 241 -12.46 -5.10 18.58
N ASP A 242 -11.40 -5.70 19.16
CA ASP A 242 -10.34 -4.93 19.82
C ASP A 242 -9.57 -4.09 18.79
N LEU A 243 -9.27 -4.69 17.63
CA LEU A 243 -8.65 -4.02 16.49
C LEU A 243 -9.54 -2.89 15.96
N ALA A 244 -10.84 -3.15 15.81
CA ALA A 244 -11.83 -2.16 15.38
C ALA A 244 -11.92 -0.98 16.36
N THR A 245 -11.89 -1.26 17.67
CA THR A 245 -11.95 -0.25 18.73
C THR A 245 -10.71 0.62 18.75
N ALA A 246 -9.52 0.01 18.63
CA ALA A 246 -8.27 0.74 18.50
C ALA A 246 -8.27 1.64 17.26
N PHE A 247 -8.67 1.10 16.10
CA PHE A 247 -8.76 1.88 14.88
C PHE A 247 -9.68 3.10 15.02
N LEU A 248 -10.87 2.92 15.62
CA LEU A 248 -11.82 4.02 15.87
C LEU A 248 -11.22 5.08 16.81
N ASN A 249 -10.57 4.67 17.90
CA ASN A 249 -9.94 5.59 18.85
C ASN A 249 -8.89 6.48 18.19
N TRP A 250 -8.12 5.91 17.25
CA TRP A 250 -7.08 6.61 16.52
C TRP A 250 -7.60 7.38 15.31
N SER A 251 -8.76 7.03 14.74
CA SER A 251 -9.26 7.61 13.48
C SER A 251 -10.44 8.57 13.64
N GLN A 252 -11.00 8.73 14.84
CA GLN A 252 -12.18 9.56 15.15
C GLN A 252 -12.00 11.08 14.99
N TRP A 253 -10.98 11.56 14.29
CA TRP A 253 -10.73 13.00 14.10
C TRP A 253 -11.17 13.42 12.70
N ARG A 254 -12.26 14.18 12.64
CA ARG A 254 -12.79 14.71 11.39
C ARG A 254 -12.01 15.96 10.99
N TYR A 255 -11.54 15.97 9.75
CA TYR A 255 -10.88 17.10 9.12
C TYR A 255 -11.82 17.79 8.14
N SER A 256 -11.85 19.12 8.20
CA SER A 256 -12.51 19.99 7.23
C SER A 256 -11.70 21.27 7.05
N SER A 257 -12.18 22.20 6.25
CA SER A 257 -11.59 23.53 6.11
C SER A 257 -12.64 24.62 6.33
N ASN A 258 -12.20 25.80 6.71
CA ASN A 258 -13.04 27.00 6.71
C ASN A 258 -13.00 27.68 5.33
N ALA A 259 -13.73 28.79 5.16
CA ALA A 259 -13.75 29.56 3.92
C ALA A 259 -12.38 30.12 3.48
N THR A 260 -11.41 30.21 4.39
CA THR A 260 -10.03 30.66 4.10
C THR A 260 -9.08 29.50 3.80
N GLY A 261 -9.58 28.26 3.69
CA GLY A 261 -8.78 27.06 3.43
C GLY A 261 -7.97 26.56 4.64
N THR A 262 -8.21 27.13 5.83
CA THR A 262 -7.54 26.72 7.07
C THR A 262 -8.22 25.46 7.62
N LEU A 263 -7.41 24.45 7.95
CA LEU A 263 -7.93 23.20 8.48
C LEU A 263 -8.64 23.40 9.83
N ARG A 264 -9.78 22.74 9.96
CA ARG A 264 -10.55 22.55 11.18
C ARG A 264 -10.52 21.07 11.52
N VAL A 265 -10.32 20.79 12.80
CA VAL A 265 -10.28 19.42 13.32
C VAL A 265 -11.18 19.33 14.54
N GLN A 266 -11.97 18.28 14.59
CA GLN A 266 -12.81 17.97 15.75
C GLN A 266 -12.87 16.46 15.93
N GLN A 267 -13.02 16.03 17.17
CA GLN A 267 -13.36 14.64 17.46
C GLN A 267 -14.81 14.38 17.04
N ASP A 268 -15.04 13.30 16.29
CA ASP A 268 -16.33 12.94 15.71
C ASP A 268 -16.44 11.42 15.55
N ARG A 269 -16.42 10.71 16.68
CA ARG A 269 -16.54 9.24 16.70
C ARG A 269 -17.87 8.78 16.13
N ASP A 270 -18.96 9.41 16.55
CA ASP A 270 -20.32 9.01 16.15
C ASP A 270 -20.55 9.21 14.65
N GLY A 271 -20.05 10.32 14.08
CA GLY A 271 -20.08 10.54 12.64
C GLY A 271 -19.25 9.52 11.87
N LEU A 272 -18.05 9.16 12.35
CA LEU A 272 -17.25 8.09 11.76
C LEU A 272 -18.00 6.75 11.78
N CYS A 273 -18.53 6.37 12.94
CA CYS A 273 -19.31 5.13 13.08
C CYS A 273 -20.53 5.11 12.17
N ALA A 274 -21.29 6.20 12.10
CA ALA A 274 -22.48 6.30 11.25
C ALA A 274 -22.15 6.07 9.78
N ARG A 275 -21.01 6.59 9.31
CA ARG A 275 -20.56 6.39 7.92
C ARG A 275 -20.05 4.98 7.67
N LEU A 276 -19.19 4.46 8.54
CA LEU A 276 -18.62 3.12 8.37
C LEU A 276 -19.69 2.02 8.42
N ARG A 277 -20.84 2.24 9.07
CA ARG A 277 -22.02 1.33 9.01
C ARG A 277 -22.63 1.22 7.61
N GLN A 278 -22.45 2.21 6.75
CA GLN A 278 -23.03 2.24 5.41
C GLN A 278 -22.06 1.74 4.34
N VAL A 279 -20.77 1.59 4.66
CA VAL A 279 -19.72 1.27 3.68
C VAL A 279 -19.95 -0.08 3.00
N ASP A 280 -20.03 -0.05 1.67
CA ASP A 280 -20.14 -1.22 0.81
C ASP A 280 -18.76 -1.83 0.53
N GLY A 281 -17.74 -0.98 0.38
CA GLY A 281 -16.39 -1.39 0.05
C GLY A 281 -15.28 -0.58 0.73
N VAL A 282 -14.14 -1.24 0.95
CA VAL A 282 -12.91 -0.64 1.47
C VAL A 282 -11.83 -0.73 0.40
N LEU A 283 -11.21 0.41 0.07
CA LEU A 283 -10.15 0.52 -0.93
C LEU A 283 -8.82 0.98 -0.31
N HIS A 284 -7.74 0.36 -0.76
CA HIS A 284 -6.40 0.89 -0.66
C HIS A 284 -5.69 0.77 -2.03
N ASN A 285 -4.84 1.74 -2.36
CA ASN A 285 -4.09 1.77 -3.60
C ASN A 285 -2.58 1.65 -3.35
N GLN A 286 -1.90 0.93 -4.22
CA GLN A 286 -0.45 0.84 -4.29
C GLN A 286 0.06 1.58 -5.54
N ASP A 287 0.98 2.50 -5.35
CA ASP A 287 1.45 3.42 -6.40
C ASP A 287 2.75 2.97 -7.10
N ASN A 288 3.44 1.95 -6.58
CA ASN A 288 4.80 1.58 -7.01
C ASN A 288 5.05 0.06 -6.95
N ARG A 289 6.24 -0.43 -7.34
CA ARG A 289 6.60 -1.87 -7.32
C ARG A 289 7.74 -2.22 -6.38
N GLU A 290 8.36 -1.23 -5.77
CA GLU A 290 9.49 -1.38 -4.85
C GLU A 290 9.09 -2.09 -3.56
N HIS A 291 7.80 -2.05 -3.20
CA HIS A 291 7.24 -2.80 -2.09
C HIS A 291 5.82 -3.29 -2.41
N ASP A 292 5.36 -4.33 -1.72
CA ASP A 292 3.97 -4.80 -1.75
C ASP A 292 3.25 -4.66 -0.40
N LEU A 293 1.99 -5.12 -0.32
CA LEU A 293 1.18 -5.00 0.89
C LEU A 293 1.68 -5.85 2.07
N LEU A 294 2.60 -6.79 1.82
CA LEU A 294 3.23 -7.64 2.82
C LEU A 294 4.71 -7.25 3.04
N ASP A 295 5.13 -6.07 2.56
CA ASP A 295 6.44 -5.46 2.85
C ASP A 295 6.34 -4.24 3.79
N SER A 296 5.12 -3.82 4.15
CA SER A 296 4.89 -2.70 5.06
C SER A 296 3.66 -2.93 5.94
N ASP A 297 3.82 -2.62 7.22
CA ASP A 297 2.78 -2.66 8.24
C ASP A 297 1.62 -1.69 7.97
N ASP A 298 1.89 -0.56 7.30
CA ASP A 298 0.87 0.46 7.07
C ASP A 298 -0.35 -0.09 6.29
N TYR A 299 -0.17 -1.04 5.37
CA TYR A 299 -1.29 -1.56 4.57
C TYR A 299 -2.37 -2.22 5.45
N TYR A 300 -1.99 -3.14 6.34
CA TYR A 300 -2.97 -3.78 7.23
C TYR A 300 -3.48 -2.78 8.27
N GLN A 301 -2.62 -1.88 8.76
CA GLN A 301 -3.03 -0.88 9.75
C GLN A 301 -4.15 0.01 9.22
N PHE A 302 -4.09 0.41 7.95
CA PHE A 302 -5.07 1.29 7.33
C PHE A 302 -6.22 0.53 6.66
N GLN A 303 -5.93 -0.37 5.72
CA GLN A 303 -6.97 -1.12 5.01
C GLN A 303 -7.60 -2.18 5.91
N GLY A 304 -6.78 -2.95 6.62
CA GLY A 304 -7.24 -3.95 7.58
C GLY A 304 -7.97 -3.32 8.75
N GLY A 305 -7.46 -2.22 9.32
CA GLY A 305 -8.16 -1.45 10.34
C GLY A 305 -9.54 -0.96 9.90
N LEU A 306 -9.65 -0.40 8.69
CA LEU A 306 -10.96 -0.04 8.10
C LEU A 306 -11.87 -1.26 7.95
N ALA A 307 -11.35 -2.37 7.42
CA ALA A 307 -12.12 -3.60 7.21
C ALA A 307 -12.65 -4.17 8.54
N ALA A 308 -11.80 -4.29 9.56
CA ALA A 308 -12.15 -4.73 10.90
C ALA A 308 -13.26 -3.85 11.50
N THR A 309 -13.11 -2.52 11.42
CA THR A 309 -14.10 -1.58 11.95
C THR A 309 -15.43 -1.64 11.21
N VAL A 310 -15.42 -1.69 9.88
CA VAL A 310 -16.66 -1.81 9.09
C VAL A 310 -17.37 -3.12 9.40
N THR A 311 -16.62 -4.23 9.47
CA THR A 311 -17.15 -5.55 9.83
C THR A 311 -17.79 -5.54 11.21
N HIS A 312 -17.09 -4.99 12.21
CA HIS A 312 -17.61 -4.87 13.57
C HIS A 312 -18.90 -4.03 13.63
N LEU A 313 -18.94 -2.88 12.95
CA LEU A 313 -20.08 -1.97 13.00
C LEU A 313 -21.31 -2.47 12.21
N ARG A 314 -21.10 -3.22 11.13
CA ARG A 314 -22.17 -3.74 10.25
C ARG A 314 -22.61 -5.15 10.62
N GLY A 315 -21.77 -5.91 11.31
CA GLY A 315 -21.93 -7.36 11.50
C GLY A 315 -21.60 -8.19 10.26
N GLN A 316 -21.20 -7.56 9.15
CA GLN A 316 -20.81 -8.22 7.91
C GLN A 316 -19.62 -7.52 7.25
N ALA A 317 -18.72 -8.31 6.65
CA ALA A 317 -17.52 -7.79 6.01
C ALA A 317 -17.85 -6.97 4.74
N PRO A 318 -17.17 -5.84 4.49
CA PRO A 318 -17.32 -5.08 3.25
C PRO A 318 -16.56 -5.74 2.09
N ALA A 319 -16.85 -5.29 0.88
CA ALA A 319 -16.05 -5.63 -0.29
C ALA A 319 -14.63 -5.04 -0.17
N LEU A 320 -13.60 -5.90 -0.08
CA LEU A 320 -12.20 -5.45 0.01
C LEU A 320 -11.58 -5.34 -1.39
N TRP A 321 -11.20 -4.11 -1.77
CA TRP A 321 -10.63 -3.76 -3.06
C TRP A 321 -9.19 -3.29 -2.93
N PHE A 322 -8.40 -3.61 -3.95
CA PHE A 322 -7.01 -3.20 -4.06
C PHE A 322 -6.79 -2.55 -5.43
N GLY A 323 -6.24 -1.33 -5.43
CA GLY A 323 -5.88 -0.60 -6.64
C GLY A 323 -4.39 -0.65 -6.93
N ASP A 324 -3.99 -1.29 -8.01
CA ASP A 324 -2.61 -1.35 -8.49
C ASP A 324 -2.38 -0.25 -9.54
N HIS A 325 -1.81 0.86 -9.07
CA HIS A 325 -1.51 2.07 -9.85
C HIS A 325 -0.03 2.16 -10.24
N ALA A 326 0.74 1.11 -9.99
CA ALA A 326 2.17 1.07 -10.26
C ALA A 326 2.52 1.23 -11.75
N ARG A 327 1.57 0.90 -12.65
CA ARG A 327 1.67 1.17 -14.09
C ARG A 327 0.59 2.20 -14.50
N PRO A 328 0.92 3.50 -14.58
CA PRO A 328 -0.08 4.55 -14.76
C PRO A 328 -0.92 4.44 -16.03
N GLN A 329 -0.37 3.83 -17.08
CA GLN A 329 -1.05 3.62 -18.36
C GLN A 329 -2.11 2.51 -18.26
N ARG A 330 -1.99 1.60 -17.28
CA ARG A 330 -2.86 0.43 -17.10
C ARG A 330 -3.16 0.19 -15.61
N PRO A 331 -3.93 1.10 -14.96
CA PRO A 331 -4.37 0.87 -13.59
C PRO A 331 -5.21 -0.42 -13.54
N ARG A 332 -5.12 -1.13 -12.42
CA ARG A 332 -5.93 -2.34 -12.17
C ARG A 332 -6.63 -2.21 -10.83
N ILE A 333 -7.91 -2.58 -10.81
CA ILE A 333 -8.69 -2.72 -9.58
C ILE A 333 -9.13 -4.18 -9.45
N HIS A 334 -8.87 -4.82 -8.32
CA HIS A 334 -9.31 -6.20 -8.06
C HIS A 334 -9.52 -6.44 -6.56
N ARG A 335 -9.99 -7.63 -6.18
CA ARG A 335 -10.19 -8.00 -4.79
C ARG A 335 -8.87 -8.13 -4.04
N LEU A 336 -8.85 -7.74 -2.77
CA LEU A 336 -7.69 -7.90 -1.89
C LEU A 336 -7.16 -9.35 -1.88
N ALA A 337 -8.04 -10.36 -1.78
CA ALA A 337 -7.64 -11.76 -1.77
C ALA A 337 -6.82 -12.18 -3.02
N ARG A 338 -7.13 -11.60 -4.19
CA ARG A 338 -6.35 -11.83 -5.42
C ARG A 338 -4.97 -11.18 -5.34
N GLU A 339 -4.86 -10.04 -4.70
CA GLU A 339 -3.57 -9.37 -4.49
C GLU A 339 -2.70 -10.14 -3.49
N LEU A 340 -3.28 -10.59 -2.38
CA LEU A 340 -2.61 -11.45 -1.40
C LEU A 340 -2.09 -12.74 -2.06
N ASP A 341 -2.95 -13.48 -2.77
CA ASP A 341 -2.53 -14.69 -3.49
C ASP A 341 -1.39 -14.41 -4.48
N LYS A 342 -1.46 -13.29 -5.22
CA LYS A 342 -0.41 -12.86 -6.14
C LYS A 342 0.91 -12.66 -5.39
N VAL A 343 0.91 -11.84 -4.34
CA VAL A 343 2.13 -11.49 -3.56
C VAL A 343 2.73 -12.71 -2.88
N ILE A 344 1.90 -13.56 -2.25
CA ILE A 344 2.37 -14.79 -1.62
C ILE A 344 3.12 -15.66 -2.65
N ARG A 345 2.55 -15.84 -3.85
CA ARG A 345 3.18 -16.65 -4.90
C ARG A 345 4.39 -15.96 -5.55
N SER A 346 4.31 -14.67 -5.83
CA SER A 346 5.33 -13.95 -6.62
C SER A 346 6.51 -13.48 -5.79
N ARG A 347 6.36 -13.35 -4.46
CA ARG A 347 7.40 -12.94 -3.53
C ARG A 347 7.66 -13.98 -2.45
N LEU A 348 6.71 -14.22 -1.56
CA LEU A 348 6.95 -15.02 -0.35
C LEU A 348 7.41 -16.46 -0.63
N LEU A 349 6.79 -17.11 -1.61
CA LEU A 349 7.10 -18.48 -2.02
C LEU A 349 8.02 -18.54 -3.24
N ASN A 350 8.46 -17.39 -3.76
CA ASN A 350 9.31 -17.31 -4.93
C ASN A 350 10.76 -17.69 -4.55
N PRO A 351 11.34 -18.75 -5.15
CA PRO A 351 12.71 -19.17 -4.86
C PRO A 351 13.75 -18.06 -5.07
N ARG A 352 13.55 -17.17 -6.05
CA ARG A 352 14.47 -16.04 -6.32
C ARG A 352 14.48 -15.05 -5.17
N TRP A 353 13.33 -14.77 -4.58
CA TRP A 353 13.22 -13.87 -3.43
C TRP A 353 13.83 -14.51 -2.18
N LEU A 354 13.52 -15.79 -1.92
CA LEU A 354 14.09 -16.53 -0.79
C LEU A 354 15.62 -16.61 -0.86
N GLU A 355 16.16 -16.91 -2.03
CA GLU A 355 17.60 -16.91 -2.24
C GLU A 355 18.20 -15.50 -2.07
N GLY A 356 17.50 -14.47 -2.55
CA GLY A 356 17.83 -13.07 -2.27
C GLY A 356 17.94 -12.79 -0.77
N MET A 357 16.94 -13.17 0.02
CA MET A 357 16.94 -12.98 1.46
C MET A 357 18.11 -13.75 2.11
N ARG A 358 18.35 -15.00 1.73
CA ARG A 358 19.46 -15.82 2.25
C ARG A 358 20.82 -15.17 2.03
N ARG A 359 21.07 -14.56 0.86
CA ARG A 359 22.33 -13.82 0.59
C ARG A 359 22.57 -12.65 1.53
N HIS A 360 21.52 -12.08 2.13
CA HIS A 360 21.61 -10.95 3.06
C HIS A 360 21.58 -11.36 4.55
N GLY A 361 21.69 -12.66 4.86
CA GLY A 361 21.91 -13.17 6.21
C GLY A 361 20.91 -12.62 7.23
N TYR A 362 21.42 -11.94 8.26
CA TYR A 362 20.60 -11.41 9.36
C TYR A 362 19.44 -10.53 8.85
N ARG A 363 19.72 -9.59 7.94
CA ARG A 363 18.70 -8.68 7.39
C ARG A 363 17.69 -9.43 6.54
N GLY A 364 18.12 -10.46 5.80
CA GLY A 364 17.20 -11.32 5.06
C GLY A 364 16.20 -12.04 5.97
N GLY A 365 16.68 -12.63 7.07
CA GLY A 365 15.81 -13.23 8.08
C GLY A 365 14.82 -12.22 8.70
N PHE A 366 15.27 -10.98 8.93
CA PHE A 366 14.40 -9.90 9.41
C PHE A 366 13.26 -9.59 8.42
N GLU A 367 13.55 -9.43 7.13
CA GLU A 367 12.51 -9.15 6.11
C GLU A 367 11.51 -10.30 5.98
N MET A 368 11.97 -11.55 6.12
CA MET A 368 11.09 -12.72 6.16
C MET A 368 10.15 -12.67 7.36
N SER A 369 10.69 -12.44 8.58
CA SER A 369 9.87 -12.32 9.80
C SER A 369 8.85 -11.18 9.68
N ALA A 370 9.30 -10.00 9.25
CA ALA A 370 8.42 -8.85 9.04
C ALA A 370 7.27 -9.16 8.07
N SER A 371 7.58 -9.82 6.94
CA SER A 371 6.56 -10.20 5.95
C SER A 371 5.51 -11.17 6.51
N LEU A 372 5.92 -12.14 7.33
CA LEU A 372 5.00 -13.06 7.99
C LEU A 372 4.14 -12.33 9.04
N ASN A 373 4.72 -11.43 9.82
CA ASN A 373 3.98 -10.61 10.77
C ASN A 373 2.93 -9.73 10.06
N TYR A 374 3.26 -9.15 8.90
CA TYR A 374 2.31 -8.36 8.11
C TYR A 374 1.20 -9.22 7.51
N LEU A 375 1.53 -10.41 7.03
CA LEU A 375 0.53 -11.39 6.56
C LEU A 375 -0.43 -11.76 7.67
N PHE A 376 0.09 -12.13 8.85
CA PHE A 376 -0.70 -12.44 10.04
C PHE A 376 -1.61 -11.28 10.44
N ALA A 377 -1.08 -10.05 10.50
CA ALA A 377 -1.84 -8.89 10.91
C ALA A 377 -2.92 -8.49 9.88
N TYR A 378 -2.64 -8.68 8.59
CA TYR A 378 -3.66 -8.53 7.53
C TYR A 378 -4.79 -9.54 7.72
N ASP A 379 -4.45 -10.78 8.00
CA ASP A 379 -5.44 -11.83 8.18
C ASP A 379 -6.29 -11.59 9.43
N ALA A 380 -5.64 -11.28 10.56
CA ALA A 380 -6.32 -10.93 11.81
C ALA A 380 -7.33 -9.77 11.67
N SER A 381 -7.06 -8.83 10.76
CA SER A 381 -7.90 -7.65 10.53
C SER A 381 -8.90 -7.79 9.37
N THR A 382 -8.72 -8.76 8.46
CA THR A 382 -9.55 -8.89 7.25
C THR A 382 -10.13 -10.28 6.99
N GLY A 383 -9.50 -11.34 7.49
CA GLY A 383 -9.79 -12.73 7.15
C GLY A 383 -9.56 -13.06 5.67
N ALA A 384 -8.73 -12.28 4.97
CA ALA A 384 -8.57 -12.37 3.52
C ALA A 384 -7.36 -13.22 3.07
N VAL A 385 -6.51 -13.67 4.00
CA VAL A 385 -5.36 -14.51 3.66
C VAL A 385 -5.85 -15.94 3.46
N PRO A 386 -5.47 -16.62 2.37
CA PRO A 386 -5.89 -17.99 2.17
C PRO A 386 -5.12 -18.94 3.09
N ASP A 387 -5.83 -19.88 3.70
CA ASP A 387 -5.33 -20.80 4.74
C ASP A 387 -4.04 -21.54 4.33
N TRP A 388 -4.00 -22.05 3.09
CA TRP A 388 -2.85 -22.76 2.51
C TRP A 388 -1.54 -21.95 2.56
N ALA A 389 -1.61 -20.62 2.65
CA ALA A 389 -0.44 -19.75 2.68
C ALA A 389 0.42 -20.00 3.93
N TYR A 390 -0.20 -20.16 5.10
CA TYR A 390 0.54 -20.44 6.34
C TYR A 390 1.26 -21.78 6.26
N GLY A 391 0.57 -22.83 5.82
CA GLY A 391 1.17 -24.16 5.65
C GLY A 391 2.32 -24.17 4.63
N ALA A 392 2.18 -23.45 3.51
CA ALA A 392 3.23 -23.33 2.51
C ALA A 392 4.45 -22.55 3.03
N ILE A 393 4.22 -21.44 3.76
CA ILE A 393 5.29 -20.65 4.39
C ILE A 393 6.00 -21.47 5.46
N ALA A 394 5.27 -22.11 6.36
CA ALA A 394 5.81 -23.00 7.39
C ALA A 394 6.73 -24.05 6.76
N GLN A 395 6.24 -24.73 5.72
CA GLN A 395 6.99 -25.78 5.04
C GLN A 395 8.26 -25.24 4.36
N GLN A 396 8.15 -24.17 3.56
CA GLN A 396 9.24 -23.72 2.69
C GLN A 396 10.27 -22.87 3.43
N TRP A 397 9.85 -22.08 4.44
CA TRP A 397 10.74 -21.16 5.13
C TRP A 397 11.40 -21.79 6.35
N ILE A 398 10.64 -22.57 7.12
CA ILE A 398 11.05 -23.01 8.46
C ILE A 398 11.34 -24.51 8.52
N LEU A 399 10.49 -25.35 7.93
CA LEU A 399 10.62 -26.81 8.05
C LEU A 399 11.51 -27.44 6.96
N GLU A 400 11.83 -26.71 5.89
CA GLU A 400 12.78 -27.16 4.88
C GLU A 400 14.20 -27.14 5.48
N PRO A 401 14.94 -28.27 5.55
CA PRO A 401 16.19 -28.37 6.29
C PRO A 401 17.26 -27.34 5.88
N GLY A 402 17.38 -27.04 4.58
CA GLY A 402 18.30 -26.04 4.06
C GLY A 402 17.98 -24.63 4.54
N SER A 403 16.70 -24.24 4.45
CA SER A 403 16.16 -22.97 4.92
C SER A 403 16.32 -22.81 6.43
N GLN A 404 15.92 -23.83 7.18
CA GLN A 404 16.03 -23.87 8.63
C GLN A 404 17.47 -23.65 9.09
N ALA A 405 18.40 -24.42 8.53
CA ALA A 405 19.82 -24.34 8.90
C ALA A 405 20.44 -23.00 8.50
N ALA A 406 20.02 -22.41 7.38
CA ALA A 406 20.47 -21.08 6.98
C ALA A 406 19.99 -20.00 7.96
N LEU A 407 18.69 -19.98 8.27
CA LEU A 407 18.09 -19.02 9.20
C LEU A 407 18.64 -19.19 10.62
N ASN A 408 18.79 -20.42 11.11
CA ASN A 408 19.34 -20.65 12.45
C ASN A 408 20.77 -20.11 12.59
N ARG A 409 21.58 -20.18 11.53
CA ARG A 409 22.92 -19.60 11.52
C ARG A 409 22.92 -18.08 11.40
N SER A 410 22.05 -17.51 10.58
CA SER A 410 22.10 -16.08 10.24
C SER A 410 21.24 -15.19 11.15
N ASN A 411 20.10 -15.69 11.61
CA ASN A 411 19.15 -14.98 12.44
C ASN A 411 18.23 -15.97 13.22
N PRO A 412 18.73 -16.61 14.29
CA PRO A 412 17.95 -17.55 15.09
C PRO A 412 16.72 -16.89 15.74
N TRP A 413 16.79 -15.61 16.12
CA TRP A 413 15.64 -14.86 16.67
C TRP A 413 14.50 -14.75 15.66
N ALA A 414 14.79 -14.43 14.40
CA ALA A 414 13.76 -14.39 13.36
C ALA A 414 13.16 -15.78 13.10
N LEU A 415 13.96 -16.85 13.18
CA LEU A 415 13.47 -18.22 13.05
C LEU A 415 12.49 -18.58 14.18
N GLN A 416 12.83 -18.24 15.43
CA GLN A 416 11.97 -18.42 16.60
C GLN A 416 10.67 -17.62 16.44
N GLU A 417 10.78 -16.31 16.17
CA GLU A 417 9.62 -15.41 16.02
C GLU A 417 8.66 -15.90 14.94
N MET A 418 9.16 -16.32 13.77
CA MET A 418 8.32 -16.86 12.71
C MET A 418 7.60 -18.15 13.14
N GLY A 419 8.30 -19.03 13.87
CA GLY A 419 7.69 -20.25 14.42
C GLY A 419 6.58 -19.94 15.42
N GLU A 420 6.83 -19.02 16.36
CA GLU A 420 5.86 -18.56 17.34
C GLU A 420 4.64 -17.90 16.68
N ARG A 421 4.86 -17.09 15.64
CA ARG A 421 3.80 -16.41 14.91
C ARG A 421 2.89 -17.39 14.16
N LEU A 422 3.43 -18.43 13.55
CA LEU A 422 2.63 -19.48 12.90
C LEU A 422 1.80 -20.27 13.93
N LEU A 423 2.40 -20.61 15.07
CA LEU A 423 1.68 -21.26 16.16
C LEU A 423 0.58 -20.36 16.73
N GLU A 424 0.82 -19.05 16.80
CA GLU A 424 -0.22 -18.07 17.17
C GLU A 424 -1.34 -18.01 16.13
N ALA A 425 -1.03 -17.98 14.83
CA ALA A 425 -2.02 -18.04 13.77
C ALA A 425 -2.93 -19.26 13.90
N HIS A 426 -2.35 -20.43 14.20
CA HIS A 426 -3.10 -21.64 14.47
C HIS A 426 -3.99 -21.54 15.72
N ARG A 427 -3.43 -21.10 16.86
CA ARG A 427 -4.18 -20.94 18.13
C ARG A 427 -5.35 -19.96 18.00
N ARG A 428 -5.22 -18.93 17.17
CA ARG A 428 -6.26 -17.92 16.90
C ARG A 428 -7.26 -18.34 15.82
N GLY A 429 -7.09 -19.52 15.20
CA GLY A 429 -7.96 -20.01 14.13
C GLY A 429 -7.81 -19.28 12.79
N LEU A 430 -6.70 -18.57 12.61
CA LEU A 430 -6.32 -17.95 11.33
C LEU A 430 -5.72 -19.01 10.38
N TRP A 431 -5.00 -19.98 10.95
CA TRP A 431 -4.49 -21.15 10.24
C TRP A 431 -5.23 -22.42 10.67
N GLN A 432 -6.22 -22.85 9.89
CA GLN A 432 -7.18 -23.91 10.25
C GLN A 432 -6.80 -25.27 9.66
N ASP A 433 -6.22 -25.31 8.47
CA ASP A 433 -5.80 -26.54 7.75
C ASP A 433 -4.43 -27.07 8.19
N ALA A 434 -3.86 -26.52 9.27
CA ALA A 434 -2.58 -26.95 9.82
C ALA A 434 -2.59 -28.45 10.13
N ASN A 435 -1.66 -29.19 9.53
CA ASN A 435 -1.54 -30.61 9.85
C ASN A 435 -0.82 -30.80 11.20
N GLY A 436 -1.19 -31.85 11.94
CA GLY A 436 -0.64 -32.07 13.29
C GLY A 436 0.88 -32.27 13.33
N GLU A 437 1.46 -32.78 12.24
CA GLU A 437 2.92 -32.98 12.12
C GLU A 437 3.66 -31.65 11.99
N GLN A 438 3.15 -30.70 11.20
CA GLN A 438 3.68 -29.36 11.04
C GLN A 438 3.65 -28.59 12.37
N ILE A 439 2.54 -28.66 13.10
CA ILE A 439 2.43 -28.02 14.41
C ILE A 439 3.44 -28.60 15.39
N GLN A 440 3.54 -29.94 15.49
CA GLN A 440 4.53 -30.58 16.36
C GLN A 440 5.97 -30.24 15.97
N ALA A 441 6.26 -30.14 14.67
CA ALA A 441 7.59 -29.76 14.18
C ALA A 441 7.92 -28.30 14.53
N LEU A 442 6.96 -27.38 14.38
CA LEU A 442 7.12 -25.98 14.79
C LEU A 442 7.33 -25.85 16.31
N GLU A 443 6.56 -26.58 17.13
CA GLU A 443 6.73 -26.59 18.59
C GLU A 443 8.08 -27.17 19.03
N ALA A 444 8.56 -28.21 18.35
CA ALA A 444 9.89 -28.77 18.59
C ALA A 444 11.00 -27.78 18.19
N LEU A 445 10.84 -27.13 17.05
CA LEU A 445 11.78 -26.12 16.55
C LEU A 445 11.89 -24.93 17.50
N VAL A 446 10.77 -24.31 17.88
CA VAL A 446 10.76 -23.15 18.78
C VAL A 446 11.45 -23.50 20.10
N ARG A 447 11.14 -24.64 20.72
CA ARG A 447 11.81 -25.09 21.95
C ARG A 447 13.30 -25.32 21.79
N GLN A 448 13.73 -25.86 20.64
CA GLN A 448 15.15 -26.08 20.38
C GLN A 448 15.90 -24.76 20.21
N VAL A 449 15.36 -23.82 19.43
CA VAL A 449 15.99 -22.51 19.21
C VAL A 449 16.04 -21.71 20.51
N ASP A 450 15.00 -21.77 21.33
CA ASP A 450 14.96 -21.12 22.64
C ASP A 450 16.08 -21.62 23.56
N ALA A 451 16.25 -22.95 23.62
CA ALA A 451 17.34 -23.58 24.39
C ALA A 451 18.75 -23.27 23.85
N ASP A 452 18.88 -22.93 22.56
CA ASP A 452 20.16 -22.52 21.94
C ASP A 452 20.45 -21.02 22.15
N LEU A 453 19.44 -20.21 22.49
CA LEU A 453 19.54 -18.76 22.69
C LEU A 453 19.72 -18.34 24.16
N GLU A 454 19.17 -19.13 25.10
CA GLU A 454 19.44 -19.02 26.55
C GLU A 454 20.85 -19.48 26.93
#